data_AF-A0A6S6TCZ1-F1
#
_entry.id   AF-A0A6S6TCZ1-F1
#
_cell.length_a   1.000
_cell.length_b   1.000
_cell.length_c   1.000
_cell.angle_alpha   90.00
_cell.angle_beta   90.00
_cell.angle_gamma   90.00
#
_symmetry.space_group_name_H-M   'P 1'
#
loop_
_entity.id
_entity.type
_entity.pdbx_description
1 polymer ?
#
loop_
_entity_poly.entity_id
_entity_poly.type
_entity_poly.pdbx_seq_one_letter_code
_entity_poly.pdbx_strand_id
1 'polypeptide(L)'
;MIYMKTSITFITLLLLSACTSTATMNQAHNNKHSSQLTHTSNQQSTTPNIAGTYNLVEGAYTYNNGSLALQSNIEASRLVIEKLDENNFGYYYVTKVEGLSTEGYFGGFTYKNGQFYQKVINYPTTSTTLRDNITLIKNDDFLKLTVKTINAKRIIRWKKSNDLQNLHASILPALKEERKAYIELFKEKIFPVQHLTMR
;
A
#
# COMPACT_ATOMS: atom_id res chain seq x y z
N MET A 1 -29.24 -29.82 -1.92
CA MET A 1 -28.75 -29.46 -0.57
C MET A 1 -27.68 -30.49 -0.19
N ILE A 2 -26.40 -30.15 -0.35
CA ILE A 2 -25.28 -31.02 0.02
C ILE A 2 -24.29 -30.15 0.79
N TYR A 3 -24.19 -30.46 2.08
CA TYR A 3 -23.15 -30.02 2.99
C TYR A 3 -21.85 -30.74 2.60
N MET A 4 -20.73 -30.03 2.45
CA MET A 4 -19.41 -30.64 2.63
C MET A 4 -18.57 -29.78 3.58
N LYS A 5 -18.32 -30.37 4.74
CA LYS A 5 -17.38 -29.97 5.78
C LYS A 5 -15.96 -30.37 5.38
N THR A 6 -15.00 -29.61 5.93
CA THR A 6 -13.60 -29.98 6.27
C THR A 6 -12.65 -30.25 5.10
N SER A 7 -11.42 -29.71 5.09
CA SER A 7 -10.42 -29.95 6.15
C SER A 7 -9.40 -28.83 6.28
N ILE A 8 -9.13 -28.47 7.54
CA ILE A 8 -7.98 -27.69 7.98
C ILE A 8 -6.78 -28.65 7.98
N THR A 9 -5.69 -28.30 7.32
CA THR A 9 -4.41 -29.00 7.50
C THR A 9 -3.41 -28.02 8.09
N PHE A 10 -3.11 -28.23 9.37
CA PHE A 10 -1.94 -27.67 10.05
C PHE A 10 -0.70 -28.44 9.59
N ILE A 11 0.35 -27.73 9.18
CA ILE A 11 1.69 -28.29 9.12
C ILE A 11 2.56 -27.47 10.07
N THR A 12 2.90 -28.10 11.19
CA THR A 12 3.92 -27.65 12.12
C THR A 12 5.15 -28.52 11.91
N LEU A 13 6.33 -27.88 11.93
CA LEU A 13 7.48 -28.19 12.80
C LEU A 13 8.85 -28.50 12.13
N LEU A 14 9.85 -27.67 12.57
CA LEU A 14 11.27 -27.96 12.91
C LEU A 14 12.26 -28.32 11.76
N LEU A 15 13.54 -27.90 11.66
CA LEU A 15 14.61 -27.66 12.65
C LEU A 15 15.80 -26.83 12.07
N LEU A 16 16.39 -26.02 12.95
CA LEU A 16 17.82 -25.69 13.17
C LEU A 16 18.88 -25.89 12.07
N SER A 17 19.64 -24.82 11.80
CA SER A 17 21.09 -24.90 11.56
C SER A 17 21.77 -23.65 12.10
N ALA A 18 22.45 -23.80 13.24
CA ALA A 18 23.44 -22.84 13.72
C ALA A 18 24.77 -23.12 13.00
N CYS A 19 25.40 -22.10 12.45
CA CYS A 19 26.83 -22.10 12.15
C CYS A 19 27.46 -20.91 12.86
N THR A 20 28.11 -21.20 13.98
CA THR A 20 29.16 -20.36 14.56
C THR A 20 30.46 -20.65 13.83
N SER A 21 31.23 -19.61 13.55
CA SER A 21 32.68 -19.72 13.35
C SER A 21 33.32 -18.44 13.86
N THR A 22 34.14 -18.62 14.89
CA THR A 22 34.93 -17.60 15.59
C THR A 22 36.18 -17.21 14.80
N ALA A 23 36.59 -15.98 15.08
CA ALA A 23 37.67 -15.18 14.50
C ALA A 23 39.07 -15.81 14.35
N THR A 24 39.89 -15.22 13.46
CA THR A 24 41.24 -14.78 13.83
C THR A 24 41.63 -13.50 13.05
N MET A 25 42.34 -12.62 13.77
CA MET A 25 42.72 -11.24 13.46
C MET A 25 43.75 -11.09 12.31
N ASN A 26 43.72 -9.93 11.65
CA ASN A 26 44.94 -9.17 11.38
C ASN A 26 44.63 -7.66 11.40
N GLN A 27 45.31 -6.94 12.29
CA GLN A 27 45.36 -5.49 12.35
C GLN A 27 46.30 -4.96 11.26
N ALA A 28 45.88 -3.93 10.54
CA ALA A 28 46.78 -2.94 9.99
C ALA A 28 46.12 -1.56 10.07
N HIS A 29 46.78 -0.70 10.82
CA HIS A 29 46.45 0.67 11.17
C HIS A 29 46.49 1.57 9.93
N ASN A 30 45.46 2.39 9.67
CA ASN A 30 45.66 3.69 9.05
C ASN A 30 44.51 4.66 9.35
N ASN A 31 44.86 5.71 10.07
CA ASN A 31 44.02 6.85 10.41
C ASN A 31 43.56 7.58 9.15
N LYS A 32 42.24 7.73 8.97
CA LYS A 32 41.67 8.94 8.36
C LYS A 32 40.37 9.30 9.07
N HIS A 33 40.47 10.43 9.76
CA HIS A 33 39.42 11.24 10.33
C HIS A 33 38.27 11.38 9.32
N SER A 34 37.09 10.85 9.65
CA SER A 34 35.84 11.26 9.03
C SER A 34 34.76 11.25 10.10
N SER A 35 34.25 12.44 10.37
CA SER A 35 33.24 12.79 11.36
C SER A 35 32.15 11.75 11.54
N GLN A 36 32.04 11.21 12.76
CA GLN A 36 30.78 10.67 13.29
C GLN A 36 29.75 11.80 13.26
N LEU A 37 28.85 11.77 12.28
CA LEU A 37 27.56 12.45 12.40
C LEU A 37 26.68 11.56 13.27
N THR A 38 26.77 11.75 14.59
CA THR A 38 25.68 11.40 15.49
C THR A 38 24.49 12.28 15.17
N HIS A 39 23.66 11.85 14.22
CA HIS A 39 22.29 12.35 14.11
C HIS A 39 21.45 11.69 15.20
N THR A 40 21.62 12.14 16.44
CA THR A 40 20.55 12.11 17.43
C THR A 40 19.51 13.15 17.02
N SER A 41 18.72 12.81 16.01
CA SER A 41 17.49 13.52 15.72
C SER A 41 16.42 12.91 16.61
N ASN A 42 16.08 13.60 17.71
CA ASN A 42 14.78 13.46 18.35
C ASN A 42 13.72 13.97 17.36
N GLN A 43 13.48 13.23 16.29
CA GLN A 43 12.36 13.48 15.40
C GLN A 43 11.17 12.77 16.02
N GLN A 44 10.34 13.55 16.69
CA GLN A 44 8.92 13.25 16.81
C GLN A 44 8.42 13.00 15.38
N SER A 45 8.35 11.74 14.98
CA SER A 45 8.06 11.32 13.61
C SER A 45 6.62 11.71 13.29
N THR A 46 6.43 12.93 12.80
CA THR A 46 5.13 13.38 12.32
C THR A 46 4.73 12.55 11.11
N THR A 47 3.50 12.07 11.11
CA THR A 47 2.96 11.28 10.00
C THR A 47 3.03 12.08 8.69
N PRO A 48 3.71 11.58 7.64
CA PRO A 48 3.79 12.28 6.38
C PRO A 48 2.40 12.54 5.80
N ASN A 49 2.11 13.79 5.43
CA ASN A 49 0.83 14.10 4.78
C ASN A 49 0.83 13.59 3.33
N ILE A 50 0.06 12.54 3.07
CA ILE A 50 -0.13 11.93 1.75
C ILE A 50 -1.50 12.27 1.13
N ALA A 51 -2.33 13.09 1.78
CA ALA A 51 -3.64 13.45 1.24
C ALA A 51 -3.52 14.26 -0.07
N GLY A 52 -4.45 14.01 -0.98
CA GLY A 52 -4.55 14.68 -2.27
C GLY A 52 -4.91 13.71 -3.39
N THR A 53 -4.82 14.24 -4.60
CA THR A 53 -5.12 13.48 -5.82
C THR A 53 -3.87 13.32 -6.66
N TYR A 54 -3.69 12.15 -7.26
CA TYR A 54 -2.44 11.76 -7.91
C TYR A 54 -2.70 11.13 -9.28
N ASN A 55 -1.99 11.63 -10.30
CA ASN A 55 -2.00 11.12 -11.67
C ASN A 55 -0.85 10.15 -11.92
N LEU A 56 -1.11 9.13 -12.74
CA LEU A 56 -0.09 8.17 -13.14
C LEU A 56 1.12 8.87 -13.77
N VAL A 57 2.31 8.46 -13.34
CA VAL A 57 3.58 8.78 -14.01
C VAL A 57 4.03 7.56 -14.80
N GLU A 58 4.06 6.41 -14.12
CA GLU A 58 4.41 5.12 -14.70
C GLU A 58 3.86 4.00 -13.82
N GLY A 59 3.68 2.82 -14.39
CA GLY A 59 3.34 1.65 -13.62
C GLY A 59 3.35 0.38 -14.46
N ALA A 60 3.57 -0.73 -13.78
CA ALA A 60 3.60 -2.05 -14.37
C ALA A 60 2.93 -3.07 -13.46
N TYR A 61 2.28 -4.04 -14.08
CA TYR A 61 1.72 -5.21 -13.46
C TYR A 61 2.42 -6.45 -13.99
N THR A 62 3.11 -7.15 -13.10
CA THR A 62 3.77 -8.43 -13.38
C THR A 62 2.93 -9.55 -12.76
N TYR A 63 2.62 -10.58 -13.54
CA TYR A 63 1.86 -11.75 -13.07
C TYR A 63 2.42 -13.04 -13.68
N ASN A 64 2.26 -14.15 -12.95
CA ASN A 64 2.68 -15.46 -13.42
C ASN A 64 1.55 -16.13 -14.22
N ASN A 65 1.88 -16.61 -15.41
CA ASN A 65 1.05 -17.52 -16.20
C ASN A 65 1.80 -18.85 -16.36
N GLY A 66 1.46 -19.83 -15.50
CA GLY A 66 2.27 -21.03 -15.33
C GLY A 66 3.68 -20.68 -14.83
N SER A 67 4.71 -21.09 -15.57
CA SER A 67 6.11 -20.80 -15.25
C SER A 67 6.63 -19.48 -15.83
N LEU A 68 5.83 -18.74 -16.61
CA LEU A 68 6.23 -17.51 -17.27
C LEU A 68 5.77 -16.28 -16.49
N ALA A 69 6.69 -15.36 -16.22
CA ALA A 69 6.37 -14.04 -15.69
C ALA A 69 6.05 -13.10 -16.86
N LEU A 70 4.80 -12.63 -16.92
CA LEU A 70 4.34 -11.65 -17.90
C LEU A 70 4.28 -10.27 -17.25
N GLN A 71 4.57 -9.23 -18.03
CA GLN A 71 4.50 -7.84 -17.59
C GLN A 71 3.67 -7.02 -18.56
N SER A 72 2.76 -6.22 -18.01
CA SER A 72 1.95 -5.27 -18.78
C SER A 72 2.07 -3.87 -18.16
N ASN A 73 2.13 -2.85 -19.01
CA ASN A 73 2.17 -1.46 -18.57
C ASN A 73 0.76 -0.98 -18.18
N ILE A 74 0.70 -0.09 -17.20
CA ILE A 74 -0.52 0.59 -16.82
C ILE A 74 -0.66 1.81 -17.73
N GLU A 75 -1.75 1.88 -18.49
CA GLU A 75 -2.03 2.97 -19.43
C GLU A 75 -2.57 4.21 -18.70
N ALA A 76 -3.44 3.98 -17.71
CA ALA A 76 -4.06 5.05 -16.95
C ALA A 76 -4.31 4.60 -15.50
N SER A 77 -4.07 5.52 -14.57
CA SER A 77 -4.42 5.33 -13.18
C SER A 77 -4.60 6.68 -12.49
N ARG A 78 -5.54 6.71 -11.54
CA ARG A 78 -5.80 7.87 -10.69
C ARG A 78 -5.97 7.37 -9.26
N LEU A 79 -5.25 7.98 -8.33
CA LEU A 79 -5.33 7.70 -6.90
C LEU A 79 -5.84 8.94 -6.17
N VAL A 80 -6.79 8.75 -5.28
CA VAL A 80 -7.29 9.78 -4.37
C VAL A 80 -7.03 9.30 -2.95
N ILE A 81 -6.44 10.16 -2.12
CA ILE A 81 -6.21 9.90 -0.70
C ILE A 81 -6.83 11.02 0.13
N GLU A 82 -7.66 10.63 1.10
CA GLU A 82 -8.31 11.51 2.07
C GLU A 82 -7.64 11.33 3.45
N LYS A 83 -7.35 12.43 4.15
CA LYS A 83 -6.94 12.35 5.57
C LYS A 83 -8.18 12.07 6.42
N LEU A 84 -8.13 11.05 7.27
CA LEU A 84 -9.22 10.67 8.16
C LEU A 84 -8.95 11.13 9.60
N ASP A 85 -7.73 10.94 10.07
CA ASP A 85 -7.22 11.50 11.32
C ASP A 85 -5.69 11.74 11.22
N GLU A 86 -5.00 11.89 12.35
CA GLU A 86 -3.55 12.13 12.38
C GLU A 86 -2.72 11.03 11.69
N ASN A 87 -3.13 9.77 11.84
CA ASN A 87 -2.36 8.59 11.41
C ASN A 87 -3.07 7.74 10.35
N ASN A 88 -4.35 8.01 10.07
CA ASN A 88 -5.17 7.24 9.16
C ASN A 88 -5.58 8.05 7.93
N PHE A 89 -5.50 7.39 6.78
CA PHE A 89 -5.90 7.92 5.48
C PHE A 89 -6.83 6.94 4.79
N GLY A 90 -7.85 7.42 4.12
CA GLY A 90 -8.68 6.63 3.21
C GLY A 90 -8.17 6.78 1.79
N TYR A 91 -8.32 5.74 0.97
CA TYR A 91 -7.97 5.84 -0.43
C TYR A 91 -8.96 5.11 -1.32
N TYR A 92 -9.01 5.56 -2.56
CA TYR A 92 -9.54 4.80 -3.68
C TYR A 92 -8.72 5.11 -4.94
N TYR A 93 -8.52 4.11 -5.79
CA TYR A 93 -7.83 4.27 -7.05
C TYR A 93 -8.32 3.27 -8.10
N VAL A 94 -8.04 3.59 -9.35
CA VAL A 94 -8.32 2.71 -10.49
C VAL A 94 -7.07 2.51 -11.32
N THR A 95 -6.96 1.38 -12.00
CA THR A 95 -5.88 1.06 -12.93
C THR A 95 -6.45 0.47 -14.20
N LYS A 96 -6.03 1.00 -15.34
CA LYS A 96 -6.29 0.47 -16.67
C LYS A 96 -4.99 -0.07 -17.25
N VAL A 97 -5.01 -1.34 -17.61
CA VAL A 97 -3.94 -2.03 -18.36
C VAL A 97 -4.44 -2.26 -19.77
N GLU A 98 -3.54 -2.17 -20.74
CA GLU A 98 -3.85 -2.41 -22.15
C GLU A 98 -4.53 -3.78 -22.34
N GLY A 99 -5.63 -3.80 -23.09
CA GLY A 99 -6.39 -5.02 -23.37
C GLY A 99 -7.17 -5.62 -22.18
N LEU A 100 -7.10 -5.04 -20.98
CA LEU A 100 -7.82 -5.53 -19.79
C LEU A 100 -8.92 -4.56 -19.33
N SER A 101 -9.88 -5.03 -18.55
CA SER A 101 -10.86 -4.17 -17.89
C SER A 101 -10.19 -3.22 -16.89
N THR A 102 -10.78 -2.03 -16.67
CA THR A 102 -10.34 -1.15 -15.59
C THR A 102 -10.63 -1.81 -14.25
N GLU A 103 -9.61 -1.91 -13.40
CA GLU A 103 -9.73 -2.46 -12.05
C GLU A 103 -9.79 -1.33 -11.02
N GLY A 104 -10.63 -1.53 -10.01
CA GLY A 104 -10.86 -0.59 -8.93
C GLY A 104 -10.40 -1.12 -7.58
N TYR A 105 -9.96 -0.20 -6.71
CA TYR A 105 -9.41 -0.51 -5.41
C TYR A 105 -9.74 0.58 -4.40
N PHE A 106 -10.11 0.19 -3.18
CA PHE A 106 -10.26 1.11 -2.05
C PHE A 106 -9.76 0.51 -0.74
N GLY A 107 -9.62 1.35 0.29
CA GLY A 107 -9.23 0.94 1.63
C GLY A 107 -8.70 2.10 2.45
N GLY A 108 -7.82 1.80 3.41
CA GLY A 108 -7.10 2.81 4.16
C GLY A 108 -5.61 2.53 4.30
N PHE A 109 -4.87 3.58 4.65
CA PHE A 109 -3.49 3.49 5.12
C PHE A 109 -3.43 3.94 6.58
N THR A 110 -2.65 3.23 7.38
CA THR A 110 -2.29 3.64 8.73
C THR A 110 -0.79 3.83 8.81
N TYR A 111 -0.33 4.99 9.27
CA TYR A 111 1.08 5.24 9.54
C TYR A 111 1.45 4.74 10.94
N LYS A 112 2.46 3.87 11.01
CA LYS A 112 2.97 3.31 12.26
C LYS A 112 4.43 2.95 12.07
N ASN A 113 5.26 3.19 13.09
CA ASN A 113 6.69 2.80 13.09
C ASN A 113 7.47 3.28 11.84
N GLY A 114 7.21 4.52 11.39
CA GLY A 114 7.94 5.09 10.25
C GLY A 114 7.44 4.67 8.86
N GLN A 115 6.35 3.89 8.76
CA GLN A 115 5.86 3.40 7.48
C GLN A 115 4.33 3.32 7.40
N PHE A 116 3.82 3.29 6.17
CA PHE A 116 2.40 3.10 5.88
C PHE A 116 2.07 1.61 5.73
N TYR A 117 1.04 1.17 6.44
CA TYR A 117 0.43 -0.15 6.29
C TYR A 117 -0.93 -0.05 5.63
N GLN A 118 -1.28 -1.01 4.78
CA GLN A 118 -2.64 -1.07 4.25
C GLN A 118 -3.59 -1.58 5.33
N LYS A 119 -4.64 -0.83 5.62
CA LYS A 119 -5.75 -1.21 6.50
C LYS A 119 -6.91 -1.70 5.65
N VAL A 120 -7.27 -2.96 5.82
CA VAL A 120 -8.40 -3.60 5.13
C VAL A 120 -9.50 -3.98 6.13
N ILE A 121 -10.75 -3.97 5.68
CA ILE A 121 -11.90 -4.44 6.48
C ILE A 121 -12.12 -5.92 6.23
N ASN A 122 -12.36 -6.69 7.29
CA ASN A 122 -12.77 -8.08 7.19
C ASN A 122 -14.30 -8.15 7.09
N TYR A 123 -14.84 -8.11 5.88
CA TYR A 123 -16.28 -8.21 5.65
C TYR A 123 -16.85 -9.58 6.11
N PRO A 124 -18.06 -9.65 6.70
CA PRO A 124 -19.02 -8.56 6.95
C PRO A 124 -18.78 -7.73 8.22
N THR A 125 -17.77 -8.06 9.01
CA THR A 125 -17.47 -7.33 10.26
C THR A 125 -16.84 -5.96 9.98
N THR A 126 -16.76 -5.11 11.01
CA THR A 126 -15.98 -3.86 10.98
C THR A 126 -14.56 -4.04 11.49
N SER A 127 -14.14 -5.29 11.77
CA SER A 127 -12.76 -5.56 12.18
C SER A 127 -11.80 -5.23 11.04
N THR A 128 -10.61 -4.77 11.40
CA THR A 128 -9.60 -4.36 10.41
C THR A 128 -8.30 -5.10 10.62
N THR A 129 -7.63 -5.41 9.51
CA THR A 129 -6.33 -6.06 9.49
C THR A 129 -5.33 -5.13 8.81
N LEU A 130 -4.10 -5.08 9.33
CA LEU A 130 -2.98 -4.42 8.65
C LEU A 130 -2.26 -5.43 7.77
N ARG A 131 -2.08 -5.09 6.50
CA ARG A 131 -1.29 -5.86 5.55
C ARG A 131 0.05 -5.18 5.30
N ASP A 132 1.10 -5.98 5.26
CA ASP A 132 2.50 -5.60 5.05
C ASP A 132 3.00 -5.94 3.64
N ASN A 133 2.16 -6.59 2.83
CA ASN A 133 2.46 -6.90 1.43
C ASN A 133 2.38 -5.68 0.50
N ILE A 134 2.11 -4.50 1.08
CA ILE A 134 2.10 -3.20 0.42
C ILE A 134 3.16 -2.30 1.04
N THR A 135 3.91 -1.62 0.17
CA THR A 135 4.78 -0.51 0.56
C THR A 135 4.32 0.76 -0.16
N LEU A 136 4.07 1.83 0.61
CA LEU A 136 3.78 3.16 0.09
C LEU A 136 4.91 4.11 0.52
N ILE A 137 5.62 4.67 -0.45
CA ILE A 137 6.73 5.61 -0.22
C ILE A 137 6.33 6.97 -0.78
N LYS A 138 6.47 8.01 0.04
CA LYS A 138 6.28 9.41 -0.35
C LYS A 138 7.62 10.08 -0.57
N ASN A 139 7.83 10.63 -1.77
CA ASN A 139 8.98 11.46 -2.11
C ASN A 139 8.45 12.75 -2.76
N ASP A 140 8.49 13.86 -2.03
CA ASP A 140 7.91 15.15 -2.48
C ASP A 140 6.48 14.99 -2.98
N ASP A 141 6.19 15.38 -4.22
CA ASP A 141 4.88 15.23 -4.85
C ASP A 141 4.61 13.84 -5.39
N PHE A 142 5.54 12.89 -5.25
CA PHE A 142 5.40 11.54 -5.76
C PHE A 142 4.98 10.54 -4.69
N LEU A 143 4.11 9.62 -5.09
CA LEU A 143 3.78 8.42 -4.34
C LEU A 143 4.17 7.19 -5.16
N LYS A 144 4.89 6.26 -4.53
CA LYS A 144 5.17 4.95 -5.10
C LYS A 144 4.47 3.87 -4.28
N LEU A 145 3.56 3.14 -4.91
CA LEU A 145 2.98 1.93 -4.37
C LEU A 145 3.70 0.72 -4.94
N THR A 146 4.05 -0.21 -4.06
CA THR A 146 4.46 -1.57 -4.44
C THR A 146 3.55 -2.56 -3.75
N VAL A 147 2.86 -3.39 -4.52
CA VAL A 147 2.05 -4.52 -4.01
C VAL A 147 2.74 -5.80 -4.43
N LYS A 148 2.99 -6.70 -3.47
CA LYS A 148 3.54 -8.03 -3.74
C LYS A 148 2.56 -9.10 -3.29
N THR A 149 2.36 -10.10 -4.13
CA THR A 149 1.71 -11.35 -3.76
C THR A 149 2.62 -12.50 -4.21
N ILE A 150 2.25 -13.74 -3.92
CA ILE A 150 3.03 -14.92 -4.32
C ILE A 150 3.21 -14.97 -5.84
N ASN A 151 2.19 -14.55 -6.60
CA ASN A 151 2.14 -14.72 -8.06
C ASN A 151 2.13 -13.41 -8.85
N ALA A 152 2.17 -12.26 -8.16
CA ALA A 152 2.08 -10.97 -8.83
C ALA A 152 2.85 -9.88 -8.09
N LYS A 153 3.31 -8.90 -8.87
CA LYS A 153 3.91 -7.68 -8.38
C LYS A 153 3.32 -6.50 -9.15
N ARG A 154 2.86 -5.50 -8.42
CA ARG A 154 2.41 -4.23 -8.99
C ARG A 154 3.29 -3.12 -8.48
N ILE A 155 3.82 -2.29 -9.38
CA ILE A 155 4.49 -1.05 -9.01
C ILE A 155 3.78 0.07 -9.74
N ILE A 156 3.36 1.10 -9.00
CA ILE A 156 2.76 2.30 -9.59
C ILE A 156 3.42 3.51 -8.96
N ARG A 157 3.81 4.47 -9.79
CA ARG A 157 4.24 5.79 -9.37
C ARG A 157 3.22 6.81 -9.85
N TRP A 158 2.74 7.62 -8.93
CA TRP A 158 1.91 8.77 -9.24
C TRP A 158 2.58 10.07 -8.81
N LYS A 159 2.18 11.18 -9.43
CA LYS A 159 2.52 12.55 -9.07
C LYS A 159 1.27 13.28 -8.60
N LYS A 160 1.38 14.04 -7.52
CA LYS A 160 0.31 14.86 -6.98
C LYS A 160 -0.13 15.86 -8.03
N SER A 161 -1.44 16.04 -8.15
CA SER A 161 -2.06 16.86 -9.19
C SER A 161 -3.27 17.57 -8.59
N ASN A 162 -3.30 18.89 -8.78
CA ASN A 162 -4.47 19.72 -8.47
C ASN A 162 -5.48 19.71 -9.63
N ASP A 163 -5.11 19.10 -10.75
CA ASP A 163 -5.92 19.10 -11.95
C ASP A 163 -6.85 17.88 -11.99
N LEU A 164 -8.15 18.17 -11.99
CA LEU A 164 -9.22 17.19 -12.16
C LEU A 164 -9.56 16.91 -13.63
N GLN A 165 -9.09 17.76 -14.56
CA GLN A 165 -9.47 17.72 -15.97
C GLN A 165 -8.60 16.80 -16.82
N ASN A 166 -7.32 16.60 -16.47
CA ASN A 166 -6.41 15.66 -17.16
C ASN A 166 -6.62 14.18 -16.81
N LEU A 167 -7.88 13.77 -16.60
CA LEU A 167 -8.21 12.37 -16.33
C LEU A 167 -8.50 11.64 -17.64
N HIS A 168 -7.86 10.49 -17.84
CA HIS A 168 -8.18 9.63 -18.98
C HIS A 168 -9.67 9.24 -18.94
N ALA A 169 -10.43 9.57 -19.99
CA ALA A 169 -11.89 9.45 -19.97
C ALA A 169 -12.38 8.03 -19.65
N SER A 170 -11.63 7.00 -20.06
CA SER A 170 -11.98 5.59 -19.84
C SER A 170 -11.98 5.16 -18.37
N ILE A 171 -11.31 5.89 -17.47
CA ILE A 171 -11.21 5.50 -16.06
C ILE A 171 -12.17 6.29 -15.15
N LEU A 172 -12.82 7.34 -15.66
CA LEU A 172 -13.72 8.18 -14.86
C LEU A 172 -14.94 7.42 -14.30
N PRO A 173 -15.63 6.56 -15.07
CA PRO A 173 -16.77 5.80 -14.53
C PRO A 173 -16.34 4.90 -13.37
N ALA A 174 -15.30 4.10 -13.58
CA ALA A 174 -14.75 3.21 -12.55
C ALA A 174 -14.29 3.99 -11.31
N LEU A 175 -13.68 5.17 -11.48
CA LEU A 175 -13.24 5.99 -10.34
C LEU A 175 -14.42 6.48 -9.49
N LYS A 176 -15.56 6.81 -10.12
CA LYS A 176 -16.79 7.20 -9.40
C LYS A 176 -17.39 6.02 -8.64
N GLU A 177 -17.40 4.83 -9.24
CA GLU A 177 -17.88 3.60 -8.60
C GLU A 177 -17.01 3.23 -7.39
N GLU A 178 -15.69 3.29 -7.54
CA GLU A 178 -14.76 3.00 -6.43
C GLU A 178 -14.87 4.02 -5.30
N ARG A 179 -15.11 5.29 -5.61
CA ARG A 179 -15.40 6.30 -4.58
C ARG A 179 -16.66 5.92 -3.79
N LYS A 180 -17.71 5.48 -4.48
CA LYS A 180 -18.96 5.05 -3.83
C LYS A 180 -18.72 3.85 -2.91
N ALA A 181 -18.05 2.82 -3.43
CA ALA A 181 -17.69 1.62 -2.66
C ALA A 181 -16.82 1.96 -1.44
N TYR A 182 -15.83 2.83 -1.59
CA TYR A 182 -15.01 3.36 -0.50
C TYR A 182 -15.85 3.98 0.62
N ILE A 183 -16.81 4.85 0.28
CA ILE A 183 -17.66 5.53 1.26
C ILE A 183 -18.52 4.51 2.02
N GLU A 184 -19.29 3.71 1.28
CA GLU A 184 -20.30 2.79 1.83
C GLU A 184 -19.68 1.61 2.60
N LEU A 185 -18.56 1.09 2.10
CA LEU A 185 -17.98 -0.16 2.62
C LEU A 185 -16.80 0.08 3.55
N PHE A 186 -16.16 1.26 3.49
CA PHE A 186 -14.98 1.55 4.31
C PHE A 186 -15.14 2.75 5.23
N LYS A 187 -15.32 3.94 4.66
CA LYS A 187 -15.27 5.20 5.40
C LYS A 187 -16.32 5.25 6.50
N GLU A 188 -17.59 5.03 6.14
CA GLU A 188 -18.70 5.13 7.10
C GLU A 188 -18.67 4.04 8.17
N LYS A 189 -18.08 2.87 7.87
CA LYS A 189 -18.00 1.76 8.80
C LYS A 189 -16.90 1.91 9.84
N ILE A 190 -15.75 2.46 9.47
CA ILE A 190 -14.60 2.62 10.40
C ILE A 190 -14.58 4.01 11.02
N PHE A 191 -14.97 5.03 10.25
CA PHE A 191 -14.93 6.44 10.64
C PHE A 191 -16.31 7.07 10.44
N PRO A 192 -17.34 6.62 11.19
CA PRO A 192 -18.67 7.17 11.07
C PRO A 192 -18.63 8.67 11.38
N VAL A 193 -19.24 9.46 10.50
CA VAL A 193 -19.45 10.88 10.78
C VAL A 193 -20.35 10.93 12.01
N GLN A 194 -19.84 11.47 13.12
CA GLN A 194 -20.69 11.77 14.26
C GLN A 194 -21.70 12.81 13.79
N HIS A 195 -22.92 12.38 13.49
CA HIS A 195 -24.02 13.33 13.35
C HIS A 195 -24.16 14.01 14.71
N LEU A 196 -23.72 15.26 14.80
CA LEU A 196 -24.08 16.16 15.87
C LEU A 196 -25.61 16.17 15.91
N THR A 197 -26.17 15.39 16.84
CA THR A 197 -27.56 15.53 17.24
C THR A 197 -27.60 16.86 17.96
N MET A 198 -27.95 17.92 17.24
CA MET A 198 -28.43 19.14 17.88
C MET A 198 -29.68 18.75 18.67
N ARG A 199 -29.52 18.63 19.99
CA ARG A 199 -30.61 18.64 20.95
C ARG A 199 -30.93 20.07 21.33
#